data_AF-A0A2R7KFV5-F1
#
_entry.id   AF-A0A2R7KFV5-F1
#
_cell.length_a   1.000
_cell.length_b   1.000
_cell.length_c   1.000
_cell.angle_alpha   90.00
_cell.angle_beta   90.00
_cell.angle_gamma   90.00
#
_symmetry.space_group_name_H-M   'P 1'
#
loop_
_entity.id
_entity.type
_entity.pdbx_description
1 polymer ?
#
loop_
_entity_poly.entity_id
_entity_poly.type
_entity_poly.pdbx_seq_one_letter_code
_entity_poly.pdbx_strand_id
1 'polypeptide(L)'
;MKNILKRIKKKVFSNTLESEFQKISYSQSGEDLIVKYIFENLNIKNPTYIDIGAHHPYYISNTALFYQNGSIGINIEPDPTLFKAFIKERKKDVNVNIGIGNKNEELDFYIISSTTLNTFSKEEAYNYQKEGNYTIKSIEKIKVRTLSNVINEFSNGIFPQFLSIDAEGIDELIIKSIDFDKNFPIVIC
;
A
#
# COMPACT_ATOMS: atom_id res chain seq x y z
N MET A 1 40.65 -27.33 -11.52
CA MET A 1 39.36 -27.60 -10.84
C MET A 1 38.63 -26.35 -10.33
N LYS A 2 39.29 -25.37 -9.66
CA LYS A 2 38.62 -24.17 -9.11
C LYS A 2 37.86 -23.30 -10.14
N ASN A 3 38.36 -23.20 -11.38
CA ASN A 3 37.69 -22.43 -12.45
C ASN A 3 36.47 -23.13 -13.08
N ILE A 4 36.41 -24.48 -13.03
CA ILE A 4 35.26 -25.25 -13.50
C ILE A 4 34.10 -25.13 -12.50
N LEU A 5 34.41 -25.20 -11.20
CA LEU A 5 33.43 -24.97 -10.13
C LEU A 5 32.85 -23.55 -10.13
N LYS A 6 33.67 -22.52 -10.47
CA LYS A 6 33.18 -21.14 -10.66
C LYS A 6 32.23 -21.02 -11.86
N ARG A 7 32.53 -21.70 -12.97
CA ARG A 7 31.65 -21.75 -14.17
C ARG A 7 30.36 -22.50 -13.90
N ILE A 8 30.40 -23.61 -13.16
CA ILE A 8 29.22 -24.38 -12.78
C ILE A 8 28.36 -23.59 -11.79
N LYS A 9 28.95 -22.92 -10.79
CA LYS A 9 28.17 -22.02 -9.90
C LYS A 9 27.51 -20.87 -10.65
N LYS A 10 28.19 -20.26 -11.63
CA LYS A 10 27.58 -19.20 -12.43
C LYS A 10 26.44 -19.72 -13.31
N LYS A 11 26.52 -20.96 -13.80
CA LYS A 11 25.52 -21.59 -14.67
C LYS A 11 24.32 -22.20 -13.91
N VAL A 12 24.51 -22.52 -12.61
CA VAL A 12 23.45 -23.05 -11.73
C VAL A 12 22.67 -21.93 -11.03
N PHE A 13 23.24 -20.72 -10.93
CA PHE A 13 22.59 -19.56 -10.28
C PHE A 13 22.19 -18.41 -11.23
N SER A 14 22.34 -18.56 -12.56
CA SER A 14 21.98 -17.50 -13.53
C SER A 14 20.73 -17.81 -14.36
N ASN A 15 19.79 -18.59 -13.83
CA ASN A 15 18.51 -18.87 -14.50
C ASN A 15 17.35 -18.10 -13.86
N THR A 16 17.53 -16.81 -13.61
CA THR A 16 16.40 -15.89 -13.84
C THR A 16 16.48 -15.54 -15.32
N LEU A 17 15.56 -16.11 -16.09
CA LEU A 17 15.31 -15.68 -17.47
C LEU A 17 14.71 -14.27 -17.41
N GLU A 18 15.54 -13.27 -17.10
CA GLU A 18 15.17 -11.88 -17.35
C GLU A 18 15.09 -11.73 -18.87
N SER A 19 13.87 -11.87 -19.37
CA SER A 19 13.54 -11.53 -20.75
C SER A 19 13.66 -10.02 -20.91
N GLU A 20 14.18 -9.54 -22.05
CA GLU A 20 14.18 -8.11 -22.40
C GLU A 20 12.78 -7.47 -22.33
N PHE A 21 11.72 -8.29 -22.37
CA PHE A 21 10.32 -7.85 -22.33
C PHE A 21 9.65 -8.02 -20.95
N GLN A 22 10.38 -8.52 -19.95
CA GLN A 22 9.83 -8.69 -18.60
C GLN A 22 9.70 -7.32 -17.89
N LYS A 23 8.57 -7.12 -17.21
CA LYS A 23 8.35 -5.99 -16.30
C LYS A 23 8.25 -6.50 -14.87
N ILE A 24 8.89 -5.79 -13.94
CA ILE A 24 8.77 -6.07 -12.50
C ILE A 24 7.55 -5.32 -11.98
N SER A 25 6.67 -6.04 -11.29
CA SER A 25 5.49 -5.53 -10.63
C SER A 25 5.47 -6.05 -9.19
N TYR A 26 4.98 -5.20 -8.30
CA TYR A 26 4.74 -5.50 -6.88
C TYR A 26 3.25 -5.62 -6.54
N SER A 27 2.39 -5.14 -7.44
CA SER A 27 0.94 -5.16 -7.29
C SER A 27 0.36 -6.57 -7.49
N GLN A 28 -0.90 -6.75 -7.12
CA GLN A 28 -1.57 -8.06 -7.20
C GLN A 28 -1.80 -8.51 -8.64
N SER A 29 -2.19 -7.59 -9.52
CA SER A 29 -2.60 -7.87 -10.91
C SER A 29 -1.88 -7.00 -11.94
N GLY A 30 -0.82 -6.28 -11.56
CA GLY A 30 -0.04 -5.42 -12.46
C GLY A 30 -0.54 -3.98 -12.54
N GLU A 31 -1.36 -3.54 -11.59
CA GLU A 31 -1.93 -2.19 -11.49
C GLU A 31 -0.82 -1.11 -11.43
N ASP A 32 0.24 -1.36 -10.66
CA ASP A 32 1.41 -0.48 -10.57
C ASP A 32 2.07 -0.19 -11.93
N LEU A 33 2.08 -1.17 -12.85
CA LEU A 33 2.60 -0.99 -14.21
C LEU A 33 1.69 -0.11 -15.07
N ILE A 34 0.38 -0.19 -14.88
CA ILE A 34 -0.61 0.65 -15.57
C ILE A 34 -0.46 2.09 -15.08
N VAL A 35 -0.42 2.29 -13.77
CA VAL A 35 -0.21 3.61 -13.14
C VAL A 35 1.13 4.21 -13.60
N LYS A 36 2.19 3.40 -13.65
CA LYS A 36 3.51 3.83 -14.13
C LYS A 36 3.44 4.31 -15.59
N TYR A 37 2.77 3.54 -16.46
CA TYR A 37 2.59 3.93 -17.85
C TYR A 37 1.86 5.27 -17.98
N ILE A 38 0.82 5.52 -17.18
CA ILE A 38 0.12 6.81 -17.18
C ILE A 38 1.08 7.95 -16.82
N PHE A 39 1.83 7.84 -15.73
CA PHE A 39 2.76 8.89 -15.30
C PHE A 39 3.90 9.13 -16.30
N GLU A 40 4.42 8.07 -16.94
CA GLU A 40 5.42 8.18 -18.00
C GLU A 40 4.88 8.99 -19.19
N ASN A 41 3.63 8.75 -19.61
CA ASN A 41 3.00 9.51 -20.70
C ASN A 41 2.71 10.97 -20.31
N LEU A 42 2.53 11.26 -19.02
CA LEU A 42 2.41 12.62 -18.49
C LEU A 42 3.77 13.29 -18.22
N ASN A 43 4.89 12.63 -18.53
CA ASN A 43 6.25 13.08 -18.23
C ASN A 43 6.51 13.32 -16.72
N ILE A 44 5.82 12.60 -15.85
CA ILE A 44 6.00 12.66 -14.39
C ILE A 44 6.87 11.47 -13.97
N LYS A 45 8.16 11.75 -13.72
CA LYS A 45 9.14 10.70 -13.43
C LYS A 45 9.03 10.10 -12.02
N ASN A 46 8.76 10.94 -11.02
CA ASN A 46 8.74 10.57 -9.61
C ASN A 46 7.47 11.10 -8.94
N PRO A 47 6.29 10.53 -9.27
CA PRO A 47 5.05 10.95 -8.65
C PRO A 47 5.10 10.69 -7.13
N THR A 48 4.63 11.65 -6.33
CA THR A 48 4.34 11.38 -4.91
C THR A 48 3.10 10.52 -4.81
N TYR A 49 3.00 9.70 -3.75
CA TYR A 49 1.84 8.85 -3.53
C TYR A 49 1.33 8.87 -2.09
N ILE A 50 0.08 8.46 -1.94
CA ILE A 50 -0.53 8.07 -0.68
C ILE A 50 -1.18 6.70 -0.87
N ASP A 51 -0.84 5.75 0.01
CA ASP A 51 -1.30 4.37 -0.01
C ASP A 51 -2.16 4.13 1.24
N ILE A 52 -3.47 3.96 1.05
CA ILE A 52 -4.44 3.76 2.12
C ILE A 52 -4.82 2.29 2.16
N GLY A 53 -4.55 1.63 3.29
CA GLY A 53 -4.65 0.16 3.36
C GLY A 53 -3.41 -0.50 2.78
N ALA A 54 -2.23 0.03 3.11
CA ALA A 54 -0.99 -0.29 2.40
C ALA A 54 -0.53 -1.76 2.55
N HIS A 55 -1.05 -2.50 3.55
CA HIS A 55 -0.84 -3.91 3.85
C HIS A 55 0.61 -4.36 4.03
N HIS A 56 1.42 -4.36 2.97
CA HIS A 56 2.81 -4.74 3.00
C HIS A 56 3.66 -3.79 2.15
N PRO A 57 4.91 -3.47 2.55
CA PRO A 57 5.82 -2.60 1.79
C PRO A 57 6.11 -2.97 0.32
N TYR A 58 5.76 -4.17 -0.13
CA TYR A 58 6.21 -4.78 -1.39
C TYR A 58 5.29 -5.89 -1.91
N TYR A 59 4.75 -6.72 -1.03
CA TYR A 59 3.81 -7.74 -1.45
C TYR A 59 2.47 -7.07 -1.74
N ILE A 60 1.86 -7.36 -2.88
CA ILE A 60 0.57 -6.81 -3.33
C ILE A 60 0.48 -5.27 -3.24
N SER A 61 1.60 -4.58 -3.43
CA SER A 61 1.69 -3.12 -3.24
C SER A 61 1.68 -2.38 -4.57
N ASN A 62 0.72 -1.48 -4.73
CA ASN A 62 0.63 -0.60 -5.90
C ASN A 62 1.69 0.51 -5.89
N THR A 63 2.29 0.82 -4.74
CA THR A 63 3.23 1.93 -4.58
C THR A 63 4.71 1.51 -4.52
N ALA A 64 4.98 0.22 -4.34
CA ALA A 64 6.34 -0.32 -4.23
C ALA A 64 7.23 -0.10 -5.44
N LEU A 65 6.67 -0.21 -6.65
CA LEU A 65 7.41 0.09 -7.88
C LEU A 65 7.88 1.55 -7.91
N PHE A 66 7.05 2.48 -7.44
CA PHE A 66 7.36 3.91 -7.41
C PHE A 66 8.44 4.23 -6.39
N TYR A 67 8.34 3.67 -5.18
CA TYR A 67 9.35 3.80 -4.15
C TYR A 67 10.74 3.32 -4.63
N GLN A 68 10.78 2.17 -5.28
CA GLN A 68 12.01 1.61 -5.86
C GLN A 68 12.60 2.51 -6.95
N ASN A 69 11.75 3.23 -7.68
CA ASN A 69 12.15 4.21 -8.70
C ASN A 69 12.42 5.62 -8.14
N GLY A 70 12.39 5.80 -6.82
CA GLY A 70 12.82 7.03 -6.15
C GLY A 70 11.70 8.01 -5.82
N SER A 71 10.44 7.64 -6.03
CA SER A 71 9.30 8.36 -5.46
C SER A 71 9.30 8.25 -3.93
N ILE A 72 8.69 9.23 -3.28
CA ILE A 72 8.47 9.28 -1.84
C ILE A 72 6.99 9.51 -1.62
N GLY A 73 6.41 8.77 -0.68
CA GLY A 73 4.99 8.90 -0.38
C GLY A 73 4.64 8.68 1.08
N ILE A 74 3.35 8.51 1.30
CA ILE A 74 2.72 8.29 2.60
C ILE A 74 2.09 6.90 2.58
N ASN A 75 2.47 6.03 3.51
CA ASN A 75 1.83 4.71 3.66
C ASN A 75 0.99 4.71 4.95
N ILE A 76 -0.26 4.29 4.83
CA ILE A 76 -1.22 4.22 5.93
C ILE A 76 -1.63 2.77 6.13
N GLU A 77 -1.21 2.21 7.27
CA GLU A 77 -1.44 0.81 7.61
C GLU A 77 -1.98 0.69 9.04
N PRO A 78 -3.24 0.29 9.24
CA PRO A 78 -3.83 0.17 10.58
C PRO A 78 -3.25 -0.96 11.43
N ASP A 79 -2.82 -2.09 10.85
CA ASP A 79 -2.26 -3.23 11.59
C ASP A 79 -0.87 -2.89 12.15
N PRO A 80 -0.69 -2.81 13.48
CA PRO A 80 0.59 -2.46 14.09
C PRO A 80 1.72 -3.47 13.81
N THR A 81 1.37 -4.71 13.46
CA THR A 81 2.33 -5.76 13.09
C THR A 81 2.86 -5.51 11.69
N LEU A 82 1.97 -5.26 10.72
CA LEU A 82 2.34 -4.97 9.34
C LEU A 82 3.10 -3.63 9.22
N PHE A 83 2.65 -2.62 9.95
CA PHE A 83 3.29 -1.30 10.03
C PHE A 83 4.79 -1.36 10.38
N LYS A 84 5.22 -2.31 11.22
CA LYS A 84 6.65 -2.46 11.59
C LYS A 84 7.54 -2.74 10.37
N ALA A 85 7.03 -3.42 9.35
CA ALA A 85 7.76 -3.68 8.12
C ALA A 85 8.01 -2.37 7.35
N PHE A 86 7.02 -1.48 7.28
CA PHE A 86 7.15 -0.16 6.64
C PHE A 86 8.27 0.67 7.26
N ILE A 87 8.35 0.74 8.59
CA ILE A 87 9.42 1.48 9.28
C ILE A 87 10.81 0.96 8.92
N LYS A 88 10.94 -0.34 8.70
CA LYS A 88 12.22 -0.97 8.34
C LYS A 88 12.57 -0.78 6.86
N GLU A 89 11.58 -0.91 5.98
CA GLU A 89 11.80 -1.10 4.54
C GLU A 89 11.49 0.14 3.69
N ARG A 90 10.61 1.01 4.18
CA ARG A 90 10.11 2.23 3.54
C ARG A 90 10.61 3.50 4.23
N LYS A 91 11.91 3.53 4.55
CA LYS A 91 12.53 4.58 5.39
C LYS A 91 12.46 6.00 4.81
N LYS A 92 12.31 6.13 3.49
CA LYS A 92 12.16 7.45 2.85
C LYS A 92 10.72 7.96 2.90
N ASP A 93 9.76 7.04 3.06
CA ASP A 93 8.34 7.37 3.13
C ASP A 93 7.96 7.84 4.52
N VAL A 94 6.86 8.58 4.59
CA VAL A 94 6.12 8.79 5.83
C VAL A 94 5.25 7.57 6.04
N ASN A 95 5.50 6.81 7.10
CA ASN A 95 4.72 5.61 7.43
C ASN A 95 3.89 5.90 8.68
N VAL A 96 2.58 5.65 8.63
CA VAL A 96 1.65 6.02 9.70
C VAL A 96 0.76 4.83 10.09
N ASN A 97 0.73 4.49 11.38
CA ASN A 97 -0.11 3.43 11.92
C ASN A 97 -1.47 3.97 12.38
N ILE A 98 -2.36 4.20 11.43
CA ILE A 98 -3.72 4.72 11.63
C ILE A 98 -4.67 4.10 10.61
N GLY A 99 -5.97 4.22 10.86
CA GLY A 99 -7.01 4.10 9.83
C GLY A 99 -7.38 5.45 9.22
N ILE A 100 -8.06 5.40 8.07
CA ILE A 100 -8.72 6.57 7.48
C ILE A 100 -10.22 6.49 7.75
N GLY A 101 -10.87 7.63 7.98
CA GLY A 101 -12.31 7.71 8.21
C GLY A 101 -12.85 9.13 8.05
N ASN A 102 -14.11 9.33 8.44
CA ASN A 102 -14.80 10.62 8.27
C ASN A 102 -14.54 11.63 9.41
N LYS A 103 -14.00 11.17 10.54
CA LYS A 103 -13.67 12.02 11.70
C LYS A 103 -12.46 11.44 12.44
N ASN A 104 -11.89 12.26 13.32
CA ASN A 104 -10.81 11.80 14.20
C ASN A 104 -11.41 11.07 15.40
N GLU A 105 -11.07 9.80 15.55
CA GLU A 105 -11.54 8.97 16.66
C GLU A 105 -10.61 7.77 16.87
N GLU A 106 -10.98 6.87 17.78
CA GLU A 106 -10.30 5.60 18.00
C GLU A 106 -11.33 4.47 17.84
N LEU A 107 -11.10 3.57 16.89
CA LEU A 107 -12.01 2.48 16.55
C LEU A 107 -11.41 1.13 16.92
N ASP A 108 -12.28 0.14 17.08
CA ASP A 108 -11.87 -1.26 17.12
C ASP A 108 -11.42 -1.70 15.73
N PHE A 109 -10.22 -2.24 15.64
CA PHE A 109 -9.68 -2.85 14.44
C PHE A 109 -9.53 -4.35 14.67
N TYR A 110 -10.17 -5.14 13.82
CA TYR A 110 -10.27 -6.58 13.93
C TYR A 110 -9.16 -7.24 13.11
N ILE A 111 -8.19 -7.86 13.80
CA ILE A 111 -7.09 -8.58 13.15
C ILE A 111 -7.55 -10.01 12.87
N ILE A 112 -7.61 -10.39 11.59
CA ILE A 112 -8.13 -11.66 11.13
C ILE A 112 -6.98 -12.64 10.85
N SER A 113 -7.29 -13.94 10.84
CA SER A 113 -6.30 -14.98 10.57
C SER A 113 -5.57 -14.79 9.24
N SER A 114 -6.27 -14.29 8.22
CA SER A 114 -5.71 -13.72 6.99
C SER A 114 -5.59 -12.20 7.12
N THR A 115 -4.38 -11.66 7.02
CA THR A 115 -4.14 -10.23 7.25
C THR A 115 -4.72 -9.32 6.17
N THR A 116 -4.96 -9.86 4.97
CA THR A 116 -5.68 -9.15 3.89
C THR A 116 -7.15 -8.92 4.20
N LEU A 117 -7.69 -9.54 5.25
CA LEU A 117 -9.11 -9.41 5.66
C LEU A 117 -9.26 -8.63 6.97
N ASN A 118 -8.20 -7.97 7.43
CA ASN A 118 -8.29 -7.11 8.60
C ASN A 118 -9.27 -5.95 8.31
N THR A 119 -10.12 -5.58 9.26
CA THR A 119 -11.19 -4.61 9.01
C THR A 119 -11.53 -3.80 10.25
N PHE A 120 -12.04 -2.58 10.07
CA PHE A 120 -12.70 -1.80 11.12
C PHE A 120 -14.18 -2.20 11.30
N SER A 121 -14.74 -2.98 10.39
CA SER A 121 -16.12 -3.44 10.44
C SER A 121 -16.24 -4.67 11.34
N LYS A 122 -16.86 -4.46 12.50
CA LYS A 122 -17.26 -5.55 13.40
C LYS A 122 -18.08 -6.60 12.65
N GLU A 123 -19.04 -6.16 11.84
CA GLU A 123 -19.95 -7.06 11.13
C GLU A 123 -19.18 -7.98 10.17
N GLU A 124 -18.28 -7.43 9.35
CA GLU A 124 -17.46 -8.21 8.41
C GLU A 124 -16.54 -9.18 9.14
N ALA A 125 -15.87 -8.73 10.21
CA ALA A 125 -15.00 -9.59 11.02
C ALA A 125 -15.74 -10.83 11.55
N TYR A 126 -16.98 -10.65 12.02
CA TYR A 126 -17.81 -11.77 12.48
C TYR A 126 -18.40 -12.59 11.33
N ASN A 127 -18.63 -12.01 10.16
CA ASN A 127 -19.06 -12.75 8.97
C ASN A 127 -17.96 -13.68 8.47
N TYR A 128 -16.71 -13.22 8.37
CA TYR A 128 -15.55 -14.05 8.05
C TYR A 128 -15.38 -15.23 9.02
N GLN A 129 -15.64 -14.99 10.31
CA GLN A 129 -15.60 -16.04 11.32
C GLN A 129 -16.73 -17.08 11.16
N LYS A 130 -17.95 -16.64 10.79
CA LYS A 130 -19.10 -17.53 10.58
C LYS A 130 -18.97 -18.42 9.36
N GLU A 131 -18.31 -17.93 8.30
CA GLU A 131 -18.05 -18.70 7.07
C GLU A 131 -17.08 -19.88 7.29
N GLY A 132 -16.44 -19.96 8.46
CA GLY A 132 -15.72 -21.13 8.95
C GLY A 132 -14.24 -21.23 8.54
N ASN A 133 -13.77 -20.32 7.68
CA ASN A 133 -12.39 -20.34 7.17
C ASN A 133 -11.44 -19.37 7.89
N TYR A 134 -11.98 -18.43 8.68
CA TYR A 134 -11.20 -17.38 9.33
C TYR A 134 -11.52 -17.22 10.81
N THR A 135 -10.58 -16.66 11.57
CA THR A 135 -10.76 -16.37 12.99
C THR A 135 -10.30 -14.96 13.31
N ILE A 136 -10.97 -14.31 14.26
CA ILE A 136 -10.51 -13.05 14.85
C ILE A 136 -9.36 -13.39 15.81
N LYS A 137 -8.14 -12.94 15.49
CA LYS A 137 -6.93 -13.15 16.29
C LYS A 137 -6.87 -12.18 17.47
N SER A 138 -7.16 -10.91 17.23
CA SER A 138 -7.21 -9.87 18.24
C SER A 138 -8.07 -8.70 17.79
N ILE A 139 -8.40 -7.81 18.73
CA ILE A 139 -9.09 -6.55 18.49
C ILE A 139 -8.21 -5.47 19.11
N GLU A 140 -7.72 -4.56 18.29
CA GLU A 140 -6.83 -3.47 18.73
C GLU A 140 -7.55 -2.13 18.60
N LYS A 141 -7.26 -1.19 19.51
CA LYS A 141 -7.72 0.20 19.39
C LYS A 141 -6.77 0.96 18.49
N ILE A 142 -7.25 1.39 17.32
CA ILE A 142 -6.46 2.11 16.33
C ILE A 142 -7.05 3.49 16.11
N LYS A 143 -6.17 4.50 16.08
CA LYS A 143 -6.54 5.87 15.75
C LYS A 143 -7.00 5.94 14.30
N VAL A 144 -8.11 6.62 14.07
CA VAL A 144 -8.66 6.92 12.75
C VAL A 144 -8.58 8.43 12.54
N ARG A 145 -8.16 8.85 11.35
CA ARG A 145 -8.06 10.25 10.97
C ARG A 145 -8.73 10.52 9.63
N THR A 146 -9.06 11.78 9.39
CA THR A 146 -9.54 12.19 8.05
C THR A 146 -8.39 12.25 7.06
N LEU A 147 -8.67 11.94 5.80
CA LEU A 147 -7.70 12.07 4.70
C LEU A 147 -7.16 13.51 4.61
N SER A 148 -8.02 14.51 4.78
CA SER A 148 -7.62 15.92 4.82
C SER A 148 -6.60 16.20 5.94
N ASN A 149 -6.77 15.64 7.14
CA ASN A 149 -5.79 15.84 8.21
C ASN A 149 -4.44 15.20 7.89
N VAL A 150 -4.44 14.02 7.29
CA VAL A 150 -3.20 13.34 6.87
C VAL A 150 -2.47 14.16 5.81
N ILE A 151 -3.17 14.64 4.78
CA ILE A 151 -2.57 15.44 3.70
C ILE A 151 -2.01 16.77 4.23
N ASN A 152 -2.75 17.44 5.11
CA ASN A 152 -2.31 18.69 5.72
C ASN A 152 -1.03 18.50 6.56
N GLU A 153 -0.94 17.41 7.32
CA GLU A 153 0.19 17.16 8.20
C GLU A 153 1.42 16.62 7.46
N PHE A 154 1.23 15.63 6.58
CA PHE A 154 2.33 14.86 6.00
C PHE A 154 2.69 15.25 4.57
N SER A 155 1.87 16.09 3.93
CA SER A 155 2.10 16.57 2.57
C SER A 155 1.93 18.10 2.43
N ASN A 156 2.01 18.84 3.55
CA ASN A 156 1.86 20.30 3.57
C ASN A 156 0.58 20.80 2.88
N GLY A 157 -0.50 20.01 2.95
CA GLY A 157 -1.78 20.34 2.33
C GLY A 157 -1.85 20.09 0.82
N ILE A 158 -0.81 19.52 0.19
CA ILE A 158 -0.79 19.18 -1.24
C ILE A 158 -1.16 17.72 -1.41
N PHE A 159 -2.17 17.42 -2.22
CA PHE A 159 -2.56 16.03 -2.47
C PHE A 159 -1.45 15.30 -3.26
N PRO A 160 -0.99 14.11 -2.82
CA PRO A 160 -0.05 13.31 -3.60
C PRO A 160 -0.59 12.93 -4.99
N GLN A 161 0.29 12.83 -5.97
CA GLN A 161 -0.12 12.66 -7.37
C GLN A 161 -0.77 11.30 -7.65
N PHE A 162 -0.45 10.29 -6.84
CA PHE A 162 -1.04 8.94 -6.91
C PHE A 162 -1.74 8.59 -5.60
N LEU A 163 -3.00 8.16 -5.69
CA LEU A 163 -3.77 7.62 -4.59
C LEU A 163 -4.02 6.13 -4.86
N SER A 164 -3.53 5.26 -3.97
CA SER A 164 -3.87 3.84 -3.91
C SER A 164 -4.82 3.65 -2.74
N ILE A 165 -5.99 3.04 -2.97
CA ILE A 165 -6.99 2.80 -1.94
C ILE A 165 -7.39 1.33 -1.94
N ASP A 166 -7.14 0.67 -0.82
CA ASP A 166 -7.67 -0.65 -0.52
C ASP A 166 -8.11 -0.67 0.96
N ALA A 167 -9.15 0.10 1.25
CA ALA A 167 -9.58 0.37 2.62
C ALA A 167 -10.76 -0.50 3.06
N GLU A 168 -11.08 -1.56 2.31
CA GLU A 168 -12.11 -2.57 2.57
C GLU A 168 -13.39 -1.96 3.19
N GLY A 169 -14.20 -1.31 2.34
CA GLY A 169 -15.57 -0.89 2.69
C GLY A 169 -15.75 0.59 3.01
N ILE A 170 -14.68 1.39 3.01
CA ILE A 170 -14.75 2.86 3.19
C ILE A 170 -14.22 3.65 1.97
N ASP A 171 -13.89 2.97 0.88
CA ASP A 171 -13.28 3.55 -0.32
C ASP A 171 -14.16 4.66 -0.90
N GLU A 172 -15.47 4.41 -1.00
CA GLU A 172 -16.43 5.40 -1.49
C GLU A 172 -16.45 6.67 -0.61
N LEU A 173 -16.34 6.51 0.72
CA LEU A 173 -16.29 7.64 1.64
C LEU A 173 -15.01 8.45 1.47
N ILE A 174 -13.89 7.78 1.24
CA ILE A 174 -12.60 8.42 0.95
C ILE A 174 -12.71 9.23 -0.33
N ILE A 175 -13.17 8.62 -1.42
CA ILE A 175 -13.32 9.30 -2.72
C ILE A 175 -14.26 10.51 -2.62
N LYS A 176 -15.40 10.38 -1.94
CA LYS A 176 -16.35 11.48 -1.72
C LYS A 176 -15.78 12.63 -0.88
N SER A 177 -14.71 12.39 -0.11
CA SER A 177 -14.08 13.43 0.70
C SER A 177 -13.07 14.29 -0.07
N ILE A 178 -12.73 13.92 -1.31
CA ILE A 178 -11.75 14.62 -2.14
C ILE A 178 -12.41 15.80 -2.85
N ASP A 179 -11.79 16.97 -2.74
CA ASP A 179 -12.18 18.18 -3.49
C ASP A 179 -11.48 18.19 -4.85
N PHE A 180 -12.16 17.63 -5.86
CA PHE A 180 -11.67 17.50 -7.24
C PHE A 180 -11.53 18.82 -7.99
N ASP A 181 -12.09 19.93 -7.49
CA ASP A 181 -11.92 21.25 -8.10
C ASP A 181 -10.65 21.97 -7.59
N LYS A 182 -10.07 21.48 -6.49
CA LYS A 182 -9.00 22.20 -5.78
C LYS A 182 -7.73 21.38 -5.57
N ASN A 183 -7.84 20.19 -4.99
CA ASN A 183 -6.68 19.43 -4.51
C ASN A 183 -6.96 17.93 -4.56
N PHE A 184 -6.45 17.28 -5.60
CA PHE A 184 -6.81 15.90 -5.96
C PHE A 184 -5.62 15.15 -6.57
N PRO A 185 -5.62 13.81 -6.52
CA PRO A 185 -4.59 12.99 -7.16
C PRO A 185 -4.81 12.94 -8.68
N ILE A 186 -3.72 12.73 -9.44
CA ILE A 186 -3.77 12.58 -10.90
C ILE A 186 -4.28 11.17 -11.26
N VAL A 187 -3.85 10.16 -10.50
CA VAL A 187 -4.26 8.76 -10.70
C VAL A 187 -4.80 8.22 -9.39
N ILE A 188 -5.92 7.51 -9.48
CA ILE A 188 -6.51 6.74 -8.39
C ILE A 188 -6.52 5.28 -8.82
N CYS A 189 -6.02 4.40 -7.96
CA CYS A 189 -6.08 2.94 -8.12
C CYS A 189 -6.81 2.34 -6.94
#